data_AF-A0A967VTQ2-F1
#
_entry.id   AF-A0A967VTQ2-F1
#
_cell.length_a   1.000
_cell.length_b   1.000
_cell.length_c   1.000
_cell.angle_alpha   90.00
_cell.angle_beta   90.00
_cell.angle_gamma   90.00
#
_symmetry.space_group_name_H-M   'P 1'
#
loop_
_entity.id
_entity.type
_entity.pdbx_description
1 polymer ?
#
loop_
_entity_poly.entity_id
_entity_poly.type
_entity_poly.pdbx_seq_one_letter_code
_entity_poly.pdbx_strand_id
1 'polypeptide(L)' 'CGMSARTREGRAVKAEGNPLSPVGHGALCPRGQASLHGLYDPDRIRQPLAHEGESWTPLGWDAAEQRLAVAVAAGGRAV' A
#
# COMPACT_ATOMS: atom_id res chain seq x y z
N CYS A 1 -0.55 -15.20 5.74
CA CYS A 1 0.50 -16.24 5.61
C CYS A 1 1.85 -15.55 5.60
N GLY A 2 2.88 -16.12 6.24
CA GLY A 2 4.24 -15.62 6.01
C GLY A 2 4.67 -15.91 4.57
N MET A 3 5.35 -14.96 3.95
CA MET A 3 5.79 -15.03 2.55
C MET A 3 7.22 -14.56 2.41
N SER A 4 7.88 -15.00 1.34
CA SER A 4 9.16 -14.48 0.88
C SER A 4 8.97 -13.83 -0.49
N ALA A 5 9.73 -12.78 -0.76
CA ALA A 5 9.75 -12.10 -2.05
C ALA A 5 11.12 -12.26 -2.68
N ARG A 6 11.17 -12.80 -3.89
CA ARG A 6 12.40 -12.82 -4.69
C ARG A 6 12.54 -11.47 -5.38
N THR A 7 13.71 -10.87 -5.25
CA THR A 7 14.07 -9.63 -5.94
C THR A 7 15.09 -9.91 -7.05
N ARG A 8 15.02 -9.13 -8.13
CA ARG A 8 16.03 -9.05 -9.18
C ARG A 8 16.16 -7.59 -9.57
N GLU A 9 17.38 -7.04 -9.55
CA GLU A 9 17.64 -5.64 -9.93
C GLU A 9 16.76 -4.63 -9.15
N GLY A 10 16.59 -4.86 -7.84
CA GLY A 10 15.75 -4.01 -6.98
C GLY A 10 14.24 -4.15 -7.18
N ARG A 11 13.78 -5.00 -8.11
CA ARG A 11 12.36 -5.27 -8.35
C ARG A 11 11.94 -6.61 -7.75
N ALA A 12 10.81 -6.64 -7.05
CA ALA A 12 10.22 -7.91 -6.63
C ALA A 12 9.61 -8.63 -7.85
N VAL A 13 10.03 -9.85 -8.11
CA VAL A 13 9.63 -10.63 -9.30
C VAL A 13 8.78 -11.84 -8.96
N LYS A 14 8.78 -12.30 -7.71
CA LYS A 14 7.99 -13.45 -7.27
C LYS A 14 7.67 -13.38 -5.77
N ALA A 15 6.44 -13.71 -5.40
CA ALA A 15 6.01 -13.96 -4.03
C ALA A 15 5.79 -15.46 -3.85
N GLU A 16 6.35 -16.07 -2.80
CA GLU A 16 6.13 -17.48 -2.45
C GLU A 16 5.90 -17.63 -0.94
N GLY A 17 5.28 -18.74 -0.52
CA GLY A 17 5.06 -18.99 0.90
C GLY A 17 6.39 -19.17 1.63
N ASN A 18 6.47 -18.68 2.87
CA ASN A 18 7.65 -18.89 3.71
C ASN A 18 7.56 -20.29 4.36
N PRO A 19 8.51 -21.22 4.13
CA PRO A 19 8.53 -22.53 4.76
C PRO A 19 8.56 -22.47 6.30
N LEU A 20 9.16 -21.42 6.86
CA LEU A 20 9.25 -21.19 8.31
C LEU A 20 7.95 -20.61 8.91
N SER A 21 6.96 -20.26 8.08
CA SER A 21 5.69 -19.72 8.56
C SER A 21 4.82 -20.83 9.16
N PRO A 22 4.40 -20.74 10.43
CA PRO A 22 3.57 -21.77 11.08
C PRO A 22 2.14 -21.85 10.50
N VAL A 23 1.70 -20.81 9.80
CA VAL A 23 0.36 -20.79 9.18
C VAL A 23 0.31 -21.54 7.85
N GLY A 24 1.36 -21.40 7.02
CA GLY A 24 1.33 -21.81 5.62
C GLY A 24 2.33 -22.89 5.27
N HIS A 25 3.36 -23.10 6.09
CA HIS A 25 4.42 -24.11 5.89
C HIS A 25 4.99 -24.10 4.46
N GLY A 26 5.19 -22.91 3.88
CA GLY A 26 5.70 -22.74 2.51
C GLY A 26 4.62 -22.63 1.43
N ALA A 27 3.36 -22.94 1.72
CA ALA A 27 2.26 -22.72 0.79
C ALA A 27 1.80 -21.26 0.79
N LEU A 28 1.36 -20.79 -0.38
CA LEU A 28 0.75 -19.48 -0.56
C LEU A 28 -0.39 -19.59 -1.57
N CYS A 29 -1.57 -19.08 -1.20
CA CYS A 29 -2.75 -19.16 -2.06
C CYS A 29 -2.60 -18.29 -3.32
N PRO A 30 -3.45 -18.48 -4.35
CA PRO A 30 -3.36 -17.73 -5.61
C PRO A 30 -3.39 -16.20 -5.43
N ARG A 31 -4.16 -15.69 -4.45
CA ARG A 31 -4.19 -14.25 -4.13
C ARG A 31 -2.86 -13.73 -3.60
N GLY A 32 -2.19 -14.52 -2.75
CA GLY A 32 -0.87 -14.15 -2.23
C GLY A 32 0.20 -14.17 -3.31
N GLN A 33 0.15 -15.16 -4.20
CA GLN A 33 1.02 -15.26 -5.38
C GLN A 33 0.84 -14.04 -6.31
N ALA A 34 -0.40 -13.57 -6.47
CA ALA A 34 -0.75 -12.42 -7.30
C ALA A 34 -0.47 -11.06 -6.63
N SER A 35 0.07 -11.00 -5.41
CA SER A 35 0.29 -9.74 -4.67
C SER A 35 1.13 -8.70 -5.43
N LEU A 36 2.05 -9.15 -6.29
CA LEU A 36 2.86 -8.26 -7.11
C LEU A 36 2.05 -7.42 -8.12
N HIS A 37 0.86 -7.88 -8.52
CA HIS A 37 -0.03 -7.09 -9.37
C HIS A 37 -0.49 -5.81 -8.66
N GLY A 38 -0.80 -5.88 -7.36
CA GLY A 38 -1.15 -4.68 -6.60
C GLY A 38 0.03 -3.75 -6.35
N LEU A 39 1.24 -4.29 -6.18
CA LEU A 39 2.45 -3.48 -6.02
C LEU A 39 2.78 -2.66 -7.29
N TYR A 40 2.56 -3.27 -8.46
CA TYR A 40 2.89 -2.70 -9.77
C TYR A 40 1.66 -2.30 -10.59
N ASP A 41 0.53 -2.07 -9.92
CA ASP A 41 -0.67 -1.58 -10.56
C ASP A 41 -0.38 -0.20 -11.20
N PRO A 42 -0.63 -0.01 -12.52
CA PRO A 42 -0.39 1.26 -13.18
C PRO A 42 -1.18 2.41 -12.56
N ASP A 43 -2.35 2.14 -12.00
CA ASP A 43 -3.29 3.11 -11.43
C ASP A 43 -3.06 3.35 -9.93
N ARG A 44 -2.01 2.73 -9.36
CA ARG A 44 -1.66 2.91 -7.94
C ARG A 44 -1.39 4.39 -7.62
N ILE A 45 -2.07 4.90 -6.60
CA ILE A 45 -1.84 6.26 -6.06
C ILE A 45 -0.39 6.37 -5.55
N ARG A 46 0.35 7.35 -6.09
CA ARG A 46 1.81 7.51 -5.84
C ARG A 46 2.15 8.61 -4.83
N GLN A 47 1.20 9.48 -4.50
CA GLN A 47 1.36 10.60 -3.59
C GLN A 47 0.01 10.93 -2.93
N PRO A 48 0.00 11.66 -1.80
CA PRO A 48 -1.24 12.14 -1.19
C PRO A 48 -2.07 12.96 -2.18
N LEU A 49 -3.40 12.86 -2.03
CA LEU A 49 -4.36 13.63 -2.82
C LEU A 49 -5.30 14.36 -1.87
N ALA A 50 -5.66 15.59 -2.21
CA ALA A 50 -6.68 16.38 -1.55
C ALA A 50 -8.00 16.26 -2.29
N HIS A 51 -9.09 15.98 -1.56
CA HIS A 51 -10.43 16.13 -2.12
C HIS A 51 -10.88 17.59 -2.02
N GLU A 52 -11.23 18.18 -3.15
CA GLU A 52 -11.72 19.55 -3.28
C GLU A 52 -13.19 19.56 -3.76
N GLY A 53 -13.99 18.60 -3.26
CA GLY A 53 -15.42 18.51 -3.53
C GLY A 53 -15.75 17.72 -4.80
N GLU A 54 -15.24 18.15 -5.95
CA GLU A 54 -15.49 17.48 -7.24
C GLU A 54 -14.25 16.85 -7.87
N SER A 55 -13.06 17.13 -7.33
CA SER A 55 -11.80 16.65 -7.90
C SER A 55 -10.78 16.27 -6.83
N TRP A 56 -9.84 15.41 -7.24
CA TRP A 56 -8.68 15.03 -6.46
C TRP A 56 -7.44 15.72 -7.02
N THR A 57 -6.81 16.57 -6.20
CA THR A 57 -5.62 17.31 -6.57
C THR A 57 -4.39 16.75 -5.84
N PRO A 58 -3.22 16.65 -6.48
CA PRO A 58 -1.98 16.26 -5.80
C PRO A 58 -1.64 17.11 -4.58
N LEU A 59 -1.20 16.47 -3.49
CA LEU A 59 -0.76 17.11 -2.26
C LEU A 59 0.58 16.51 -1.79
N GLY A 60 1.47 17.36 -1.28
CA GLY A 60 2.72 16.90 -0.65
C GLY A 60 2.48 16.23 0.70
N TRP A 61 3.39 15.36 1.14
CA TRP A 61 3.27 14.62 2.41
C TRP A 61 3.14 15.54 3.62
N ASP A 62 4.03 16.52 3.79
CA ASP A 62 3.99 17.45 4.93
C ASP A 62 2.65 18.21 5.01
N ALA A 63 2.14 18.66 3.87
CA ALA A 63 0.86 19.36 3.80
C ALA A 63 -0.34 18.43 4.08
N ALA A 64 -0.27 17.17 3.64
CA ALA A 64 -1.29 16.16 3.92
C ALA A 64 -1.34 15.81 5.41
N GLU A 65 -0.18 15.60 6.03
CA GLU A 65 -0.06 15.33 7.47
C GLU A 65 -0.54 16.51 8.31
N GLN A 66 -0.16 17.73 7.95
CA GLN A 66 -0.64 18.94 8.64
C GLN A 66 -2.15 19.12 8.50
N ARG A 67 -2.71 18.89 7.31
CA ARG A 67 -4.16 18.96 7.08
C ARG A 67 -4.90 17.92 7.93
N LEU A 68 -4.37 16.70 8.03
CA LEU A 68 -4.91 15.66 8.88
C LEU A 68 -4.84 16.05 10.36
N ALA A 69 -3.69 16.54 10.84
CA ALA A 69 -3.48 16.93 12.23
C ALA A 69 -4.47 18.02 12.67
N VAL A 70 -4.68 19.05 11.85
CA VAL A 70 -5.67 20.11 12.09
C VAL A 70 -7.08 19.53 12.16
N ALA A 71 -7.48 18.65 11.23
CA ALA A 71 -8.81 18.06 11.20
C ALA A 71 -9.09 17.15 12.41
N VAL A 72 -8.08 16.41 12.87
CA VAL A 72 -8.17 15.57 14.07
C VAL A 72 -8.29 16.44 15.32
N ALA A 73 -7.47 17.50 15.45
CA ALA A 73 -7.54 18.43 16.57
C ALA A 73 -8.90 19.16 16.66
N ALA A 74 -9.54 19.41 15.51
CA ALA A 74 -10.87 20.01 15.42
C ALA A 74 -12.04 19.03 15.71
N GLY A 75 -11.76 17.81 16.20
CA GLY A 75 -12.79 16.85 16.60
C GLY A 75 -13.15 15.83 15.52
N GLY A 76 -12.30 15.64 14.50
CA GLY A 76 -12.42 14.54 13.55
C GLY A 76 -13.54 14.75 12.54
N ARG A 77 -13.37 15.73 11.67
CA ARG A 77 -14.15 15.81 10.42
C ARG A 77 -13.20 16.17 9.28
N ALA A 78 -12.45 15.18 8.83
CA ALA A 78 -11.76 15.26 7.55
C ALA A 78 -12.79 14.91 6.46
N VAL A 79 -13.05 15.88 5.57
CA VAL A 79 -13.88 15.76 4.37
C VAL A 79 -13.42 14.59 3.50
#